data_AF-A0A5M3XWB4-F1
#
_entry.id   AF-A0A5M3XWB4-F1
#
_cell.length_a   1.000
_cell.length_b   1.000
_cell.length_c   1.000
_cell.angle_alpha   90.00
_cell.angle_beta   90.00
_cell.angle_gamma   90.00
#
_symmetry.space_group_name_H-M   'P 1'
#
loop_
_entity.id
_entity.type
_entity.pdbx_description
1 polymer ?
#
loop_
_entity_poly.entity_id
_entity_poly.type
_entity_poly.pdbx_seq_one_letter_code
_entity_poly.pdbx_strand_id
1 'polypeptide(L)'
;MTAATAIDPAAAATAPRTPPPKPYPRGRIQMPASLLRSPDHAGLAVAAWAVYETLMPRKLGGGRAAARARRCWVGDALGVSEKTLDRARRSLLADGAGGPWLARSAPLGAKRAVRHMALRLPRDTGEAHAAVPAWTLELISPACDPGRRISPNVWRLYGLILLVHPSKADHPLETSNRHLGQLLNASADTGRRRLGDLERAGLVEVTERAGGQLLVRPVHTPKQAAVAAATYATQGRKRIIDPTQPRALTPRRSGHSPLADPGTPQETPELKSPELEAPGPPAVGDVQVDSPL
;
A
#
# COMPACT_ATOMS: atom_id res chain seq x y z
N MET A 1 -19.28 40.73 53.75
CA MET A 1 -18.83 41.48 52.57
C MET A 1 -17.65 40.72 51.97
N THR A 2 -17.89 39.95 50.93
CA THR A 2 -16.89 39.10 50.28
C THR A 2 -16.92 39.40 48.79
N ALA A 3 -15.83 39.99 48.29
CA ALA A 3 -15.68 40.40 46.91
C ALA A 3 -15.58 39.15 46.01
N ALA A 4 -16.47 39.06 45.03
CA ALA A 4 -16.41 38.07 43.97
C ALA A 4 -15.38 38.53 42.93
N THR A 5 -14.28 37.79 42.83
CA THR A 5 -13.29 37.95 41.76
C THR A 5 -13.92 37.48 40.45
N ALA A 6 -14.24 38.42 39.56
CA ALA A 6 -14.69 38.12 38.21
C ALA A 6 -13.54 37.46 37.42
N ILE A 7 -13.75 36.22 36.98
CA ILE A 7 -12.85 35.53 36.06
C ILE A 7 -13.19 36.03 34.66
N ASP A 8 -12.23 36.73 34.06
CA ASP A 8 -12.27 37.25 32.71
C ASP A 8 -12.35 36.10 31.68
N PRO A 9 -13.41 35.96 30.87
CA PRO A 9 -13.56 34.83 29.94
C PRO A 9 -12.73 34.98 28.65
N ALA A 10 -11.87 36.00 28.56
CA ALA A 10 -11.12 36.33 27.34
C ALA A 10 -9.82 35.52 27.12
N ALA A 11 -9.49 34.55 27.97
CA ALA A 11 -8.25 33.77 27.88
C ALA A 11 -8.47 32.25 27.65
N ALA A 12 -9.56 31.86 26.99
CA ALA A 12 -9.68 30.51 26.44
C ALA A 12 -8.75 30.38 25.24
N ALA A 13 -7.56 29.85 25.52
CA ALA A 13 -6.49 29.52 24.58
C ALA A 13 -7.05 29.02 23.24
N THR A 14 -6.80 29.80 22.19
CA THR A 14 -6.97 29.43 20.80
C THR A 14 -6.07 28.22 20.53
N ALA A 15 -6.58 27.02 20.77
CA ALA A 15 -5.99 25.80 20.23
C ALA A 15 -5.81 26.02 18.73
N PRO A 16 -4.65 25.67 18.13
CA PRO A 16 -4.47 25.79 16.70
C PRO A 16 -5.58 24.97 16.04
N ARG A 17 -6.58 25.66 15.47
CA ARG A 17 -7.64 25.04 14.70
C ARG A 17 -6.94 24.38 13.52
N THR A 18 -6.74 23.07 13.61
CA THR A 18 -6.33 22.25 12.48
C THR A 18 -7.26 22.63 11.34
N PRO A 19 -6.75 23.18 10.22
CA PRO A 19 -7.61 23.55 9.12
C PRO A 19 -8.40 22.30 8.73
N PRO A 20 -9.71 22.44 8.44
CA PRO A 20 -10.52 21.28 8.05
C PRO A 20 -9.82 20.59 6.87
N PRO A 21 -9.78 19.24 6.85
CA PRO A 21 -9.17 18.52 5.76
C PRO A 21 -9.78 19.00 4.45
N LYS A 22 -8.91 19.43 3.53
CA LYS A 22 -9.36 19.92 2.24
C LYS A 22 -10.00 18.74 1.51
N PRO A 23 -11.27 18.85 1.07
CA PRO A 23 -12.03 17.71 0.59
C PRO A 23 -11.34 17.09 -0.62
N TYR A 24 -11.24 15.76 -0.63
CA TYR A 24 -10.74 15.06 -1.81
C TYR A 24 -11.76 15.15 -2.94
N PRO A 25 -11.29 15.22 -4.20
CA PRO A 25 -12.15 15.25 -5.36
C PRO A 25 -13.03 13.99 -5.44
N ARG A 26 -14.25 14.17 -5.93
CA ARG A 26 -15.21 13.08 -6.17
C ARG A 26 -14.98 12.48 -7.57
N GLY A 27 -15.26 11.20 -7.73
CA GLY A 27 -15.17 10.50 -9.03
C GLY A 27 -14.28 9.26 -8.98
N ARG A 28 -13.68 8.92 -10.13
CA ARG A 28 -12.75 7.79 -10.27
C ARG A 28 -11.40 8.27 -10.78
N ILE A 29 -10.34 7.80 -10.14
CA ILE A 29 -8.96 7.96 -10.54
C ILE A 29 -8.64 6.82 -11.52
N GLN A 30 -8.14 7.15 -12.70
CA GLN A 30 -7.68 6.17 -13.68
C GLN A 30 -6.23 5.81 -13.37
N MET A 31 -6.02 4.77 -12.56
CA MET A 31 -4.68 4.36 -12.15
C MET A 31 -4.04 3.43 -13.19
N PRO A 32 -2.93 3.83 -13.83
CA PRO A 32 -2.25 3.05 -14.86
C PRO A 32 -1.83 1.68 -14.32
N ALA A 33 -2.07 0.62 -15.09
CA ALA A 33 -1.71 -0.75 -14.71
C ALA A 33 -0.21 -0.92 -14.48
N SER A 34 0.62 -0.27 -15.31
CA SER A 34 2.08 -0.35 -15.18
C SER A 34 2.60 0.39 -13.95
N LEU A 35 2.00 1.54 -13.58
CA LEU A 35 2.33 2.21 -12.32
C LEU A 35 1.90 1.38 -11.10
N LEU A 36 0.70 0.79 -11.14
CA LEU A 36 0.20 -0.09 -10.08
C LEU A 36 1.06 -1.33 -9.87
N ARG A 37 1.70 -1.86 -10.91
CA ARG A 37 2.57 -3.05 -10.85
C ARG A 37 4.06 -2.73 -10.68
N SER A 38 4.46 -1.47 -10.84
CA SER A 38 5.88 -1.10 -10.84
C SER A 38 6.59 -1.45 -9.52
N PRO A 39 7.68 -2.22 -9.55
CA PRO A 39 8.49 -2.49 -8.36
C PRO A 39 9.25 -1.24 -7.88
N ASP A 40 9.53 -0.31 -8.78
CA ASP A 40 10.37 0.88 -8.53
C ASP A 40 9.62 1.99 -7.78
N HIS A 41 8.28 1.92 -7.76
CA HIS A 41 7.44 2.95 -7.18
C HIS A 41 6.75 2.44 -5.91
N ALA A 42 7.23 2.87 -4.74
CA ALA A 42 6.55 2.57 -3.48
C ALA A 42 5.09 3.07 -3.48
N GLY A 43 4.23 2.49 -2.63
CA GLY A 43 2.82 2.89 -2.54
C GLY A 43 2.61 4.39 -2.32
N LEU A 44 3.52 5.08 -1.63
CA LEU A 44 3.47 6.54 -1.48
C LEU A 44 3.65 7.28 -2.80
N ALA A 45 4.53 6.81 -3.69
CA ALA A 45 4.70 7.41 -5.02
C ALA A 45 3.43 7.22 -5.86
N VAL A 46 2.86 6.02 -5.82
CA VAL A 46 1.60 5.70 -6.49
C VAL A 46 0.44 6.59 -5.98
N ALA A 47 0.34 6.77 -4.66
CA ALA A 47 -0.64 7.67 -4.05
C ALA A 47 -0.38 9.14 -4.43
N ALA A 48 0.87 9.60 -4.41
CA ALA A 48 1.23 10.95 -4.82
C ALA A 48 0.85 11.24 -6.28
N TRP A 49 1.11 10.29 -7.20
CA TRP A 49 0.69 10.39 -8.59
C TRP A 49 -0.84 10.51 -8.71
N ALA A 50 -1.59 9.67 -7.99
CA ALA A 50 -3.05 9.70 -7.99
C ALA A 50 -3.59 11.05 -7.48
N VAL A 51 -3.02 11.58 -6.40
CA VAL A 51 -3.36 12.89 -5.88
C VAL A 51 -3.05 13.98 -6.92
N TYR A 52 -1.88 13.94 -7.57
CA TYR A 52 -1.55 14.87 -8.65
C TYR A 52 -2.53 14.78 -9.83
N GLU A 53 -2.93 13.58 -10.24
CA GLU A 53 -3.93 13.36 -11.29
C GLU A 53 -5.23 14.07 -10.94
N THR A 54 -5.69 13.93 -9.70
CA THR A 54 -6.94 14.57 -9.26
C THR A 54 -6.87 16.10 -9.18
N LEU A 55 -5.67 16.66 -9.03
CA LEU A 55 -5.40 18.10 -9.06
C LEU A 55 -5.26 18.65 -10.49
N MET A 56 -5.23 17.80 -11.51
CA MET A 56 -5.28 18.25 -12.91
C MET A 56 -6.73 18.60 -13.25
N PRO A 57 -7.00 19.78 -13.81
CA PRO A 57 -8.36 20.30 -13.90
C PRO A 57 -9.23 19.47 -14.86
N ARG A 58 -10.45 19.13 -14.39
CA ARG A 58 -11.67 19.23 -15.22
C ARG A 58 -12.51 20.48 -14.93
N LYS A 59 -12.29 21.18 -13.80
CA LYS A 59 -12.95 22.46 -13.42
C LYS A 59 -12.50 23.08 -12.09
N LEU A 60 -11.49 22.54 -11.39
CA LEU A 60 -10.91 23.25 -10.23
C LEU A 60 -10.11 24.42 -10.79
N GLY A 61 -10.60 25.64 -10.51
CA GLY A 61 -10.12 26.91 -11.04
C GLY A 61 -8.66 26.86 -11.47
N GLY A 62 -8.46 27.00 -12.78
CA GLY A 62 -7.16 27.09 -13.43
C GLY A 62 -6.35 28.22 -12.80
N GLY A 63 -5.71 27.92 -11.68
CA GLY A 63 -5.14 28.90 -10.79
C GLY A 63 -3.64 28.67 -10.67
N ARG A 64 -2.91 29.75 -10.84
CA ARG A 64 -1.47 29.96 -10.72
C ARG A 64 -0.88 29.60 -9.35
N ALA A 65 -1.27 28.49 -8.72
CA ALA A 65 -0.63 28.03 -7.49
C ALA A 65 0.81 27.58 -7.82
N ALA A 66 1.79 28.22 -7.18
CA ALA A 66 3.20 27.89 -7.36
C ALA A 66 3.47 26.41 -7.07
N ALA A 67 4.48 25.84 -7.73
CA ALA A 67 4.95 24.45 -7.56
C ALA A 67 4.93 23.98 -6.09
N ARG A 68 5.46 24.85 -5.22
CA ARG A 68 5.62 24.62 -3.79
C ARG A 68 4.27 24.48 -3.08
N ALA A 69 3.29 25.33 -3.37
CA ALA A 69 1.97 25.26 -2.74
C ALA A 69 1.26 23.93 -3.04
N ARG A 70 1.38 23.43 -4.28
CA ARG A 70 0.86 22.10 -4.65
C ARG A 70 1.62 20.98 -3.95
N ARG A 71 2.95 21.08 -3.84
CA ARG A 71 3.78 20.11 -3.11
C ARG A 71 3.42 20.04 -1.62
N CYS A 72 3.32 21.19 -0.96
CA CYS A 72 2.88 21.27 0.44
C CYS A 72 1.48 20.66 0.59
N TRP A 73 0.54 21.01 -0.29
CA TRP A 73 -0.80 20.43 -0.25
C TRP A 73 -0.80 18.90 -0.38
N VAL A 74 -0.02 18.33 -1.31
CA VAL A 74 0.10 16.86 -1.44
C VAL A 74 0.75 16.23 -0.20
N GLY A 75 1.76 16.88 0.37
CA GLY A 75 2.41 16.45 1.61
C GLY A 75 1.43 16.42 2.78
N ASP A 76 0.68 17.51 2.96
CA ASP A 76 -0.36 17.65 3.98
C ASP A 76 -1.46 16.60 3.79
N ALA A 77 -1.95 16.44 2.56
CA ALA A 77 -3.00 15.48 2.21
C ALA A 77 -2.59 14.04 2.54
N LEU A 78 -1.34 13.67 2.27
CA LEU A 78 -0.80 12.34 2.57
C LEU A 78 -0.22 12.21 4.00
N GLY A 79 -0.14 13.31 4.75
CA GLY A 79 0.42 13.35 6.10
C GLY A 79 1.90 13.00 6.15
N VAL A 80 2.67 13.46 5.16
CA VAL A 80 4.11 13.19 5.05
C VAL A 80 4.92 14.48 4.95
N SER A 81 6.15 14.46 5.45
CA SER A 81 7.07 15.58 5.30
C SER A 81 7.37 15.87 3.81
N GLU A 82 7.71 17.12 3.49
CA GLU A 82 8.15 17.50 2.14
C GLU A 82 9.34 16.65 1.67
N LYS A 83 10.29 16.34 2.57
CA LYS A 83 11.45 15.46 2.27
C LYS A 83 11.03 14.05 1.85
N THR A 84 10.06 13.46 2.55
CA THR A 84 9.53 12.13 2.22
C THR A 84 8.79 12.15 0.89
N LEU A 85 7.97 13.18 0.67
CA LEU A 85 7.27 13.37 -0.60
C LEU A 85 8.27 13.56 -1.77
N ASP A 86 9.33 14.33 -1.57
CA ASP A 86 10.34 14.58 -2.60
C ASP A 86 11.13 13.32 -2.97
N ARG A 87 11.34 12.38 -2.05
CA ARG A 87 11.88 11.05 -2.37
C ARG A 87 10.93 10.28 -3.29
N ALA A 88 9.65 10.22 -2.96
CA ALA A 88 8.63 9.54 -3.77
C ALA A 88 8.45 10.20 -5.15
N ARG A 89 8.56 11.53 -5.22
CA ARG A 89 8.48 12.29 -6.47
C ARG A 89 9.70 12.07 -7.36
N ARG A 90 10.90 11.97 -6.78
CA ARG A 90 12.12 11.71 -7.56
C ARG A 90 12.03 10.40 -8.34
N SER A 91 11.44 9.34 -7.77
CA SER A 91 11.24 8.09 -8.52
C SER A 91 10.24 8.26 -9.68
N LEU A 92 9.14 8.99 -9.45
CA LEU A 92 8.16 9.29 -10.51
C LEU A 92 8.71 10.21 -11.62
N LEU A 93 9.75 10.98 -11.33
CA LEU A 93 10.42 11.88 -12.26
C LEU A 93 11.57 11.21 -13.02
N ALA A 94 11.96 9.99 -12.63
CA ALA A 94 13.07 9.28 -13.24
C ALA A 94 12.64 8.64 -14.57
N ASP A 95 13.56 8.63 -15.54
CA ASP A 95 13.35 8.02 -16.87
C ASP A 95 13.56 6.49 -16.84
N GLY A 96 13.07 5.82 -15.80
CA GLY A 96 13.24 4.37 -15.60
C GLY A 96 12.48 3.52 -16.65
N ALA A 97 12.35 2.21 -16.41
CA ALA A 97 11.76 1.25 -17.37
C ALA A 97 10.31 1.54 -17.83
N GLY A 98 9.63 2.51 -17.23
CA GLY A 98 8.33 3.03 -17.67
C GLY A 98 8.32 4.51 -18.04
N GLY A 99 9.48 5.16 -18.15
CA GLY A 99 9.58 6.61 -18.31
C GLY A 99 9.02 7.41 -17.13
N PRO A 100 9.00 8.74 -17.24
CA PRO A 100 8.53 9.61 -16.18
C PRO A 100 7.01 9.55 -16.03
N TRP A 101 6.56 9.37 -14.80
CA TRP A 101 5.15 9.41 -14.38
C TRP A 101 4.71 10.81 -13.96
N LEU A 102 5.67 11.68 -13.65
CA LEU A 102 5.45 13.10 -13.44
C LEU A 102 6.31 13.91 -14.40
N ALA A 103 5.78 15.01 -14.93
CA ALA A 103 6.60 16.03 -15.57
C ALA A 103 7.05 17.08 -14.55
N ARG A 104 8.25 17.63 -14.78
CA ARG A 104 8.53 19.01 -14.41
C ARG A 104 8.11 19.85 -15.61
N SER A 105 7.09 20.68 -15.51
CA SER A 105 6.83 21.61 -16.62
C SER A 105 8.03 22.55 -16.76
N ALA A 106 8.49 22.80 -17.98
CA ALA A 106 9.44 23.86 -18.26
C ALA A 106 8.89 25.21 -17.73
N PRO A 107 9.75 26.14 -17.28
CA PRO A 107 9.29 27.45 -16.85
C PRO A 107 8.69 28.21 -18.03
N LEU A 108 7.36 28.40 -18.03
CA LEU A 108 6.71 29.33 -18.97
C LEU A 108 6.84 30.75 -18.42
N GLY A 109 7.76 31.52 -19.01
CA GLY A 109 7.87 32.97 -18.84
C GLY A 109 8.50 33.45 -17.52
N ALA A 110 8.61 34.78 -17.42
CA ALA A 110 9.37 35.52 -16.39
C ALA A 110 8.92 35.28 -14.93
N LYS A 111 7.77 34.62 -14.70
CA LYS A 111 7.25 34.29 -13.36
C LYS A 111 7.27 32.78 -13.15
N ARG A 112 8.44 32.28 -12.75
CA ARG A 112 8.80 30.89 -12.44
C ARG A 112 7.77 30.16 -11.56
N ALA A 113 6.86 29.42 -12.18
CA ALA A 113 6.05 28.41 -11.49
C ALA A 113 6.17 27.07 -12.23
N VAL A 114 7.11 26.24 -11.80
CA VAL A 114 7.23 24.84 -12.27
C VAL A 114 5.95 24.10 -11.87
N ARG A 115 5.25 23.47 -12.80
CA ARG A 115 4.08 22.63 -12.50
C ARG A 115 4.52 21.19 -12.46
N HIS A 116 4.04 20.44 -11.46
CA HIS A 116 4.06 18.99 -11.49
C HIS A 116 2.75 18.52 -12.09
N MET A 117 2.85 17.76 -13.18
CA MET A 117 1.72 17.22 -13.92
C MET A 117 1.85 15.70 -13.92
N ALA A 118 0.76 14.99 -13.63
CA ALA A 118 0.70 13.56 -13.86
C ALA A 118 0.79 13.30 -15.37
N LEU A 119 1.72 12.43 -15.74
CA LEU A 119 1.88 11.94 -17.10
C LEU A 119 1.25 10.56 -17.24
N ARG A 120 1.21 10.08 -18.48
CA ARG A 120 0.75 8.73 -18.83
C ARG A 120 -0.66 8.43 -18.31
N LEU A 121 -1.51 9.43 -18.41
CA LEU A 121 -2.91 9.28 -18.06
C LEU A 121 -3.52 8.23 -18.97
N PRO A 122 -4.22 7.21 -18.46
CA PRO A 122 -4.79 6.15 -19.29
C PRO A 122 -5.71 6.65 -20.40
N ARG A 123 -6.40 7.77 -20.14
CA ARG A 123 -7.20 8.51 -21.14
C ARG A 123 -6.40 9.06 -22.33
N ASP A 124 -5.11 9.30 -22.15
CA ASP A 124 -4.22 9.87 -23.16
C ASP A 124 -3.37 8.78 -23.83
N THR A 125 -3.04 7.71 -23.11
CA THR A 125 -2.15 6.63 -23.58
C THR A 125 -2.88 5.38 -24.06
N GLY A 126 -4.16 5.22 -23.73
CA GLY A 126 -4.90 3.97 -23.95
C GLY A 126 -4.47 2.81 -23.04
N GLU A 127 -3.61 3.06 -22.05
CA GLU A 127 -3.13 2.03 -21.14
C GLU A 127 -4.27 1.41 -20.32
N ALA A 128 -4.21 0.09 -20.10
CA ALA A 128 -5.09 -0.58 -19.14
C ALA A 128 -4.97 0.09 -17.76
N HIS A 129 -6.09 0.23 -17.06
CA HIS A 129 -6.12 0.96 -15.79
C HIS A 129 -7.15 0.41 -14.81
N ALA A 130 -6.90 0.66 -13.53
CA ALA A 130 -7.90 0.46 -12.49
C ALA A 130 -8.70 1.76 -12.30
N ALA A 131 -10.01 1.65 -12.22
CA ALA A 131 -10.89 2.78 -11.94
C ALA A 131 -11.13 2.89 -10.43
N VAL A 132 -10.21 3.55 -9.72
CA VAL A 132 -10.20 3.63 -8.25
C VAL A 132 -11.11 4.76 -7.76
N PRO A 133 -12.08 4.51 -6.86
CA PRO A 133 -12.92 5.57 -6.33
C PRO A 133 -12.08 6.63 -5.57
N ALA A 134 -12.19 7.90 -5.96
CA ALA A 134 -11.32 8.96 -5.45
C ALA A 134 -11.47 9.22 -3.96
N TRP A 135 -12.66 8.92 -3.39
CA TRP A 135 -12.92 9.03 -1.95
C TRP A 135 -11.96 8.17 -1.11
N THR A 136 -11.43 7.09 -1.67
CA THR A 136 -10.50 6.19 -0.95
C THR A 136 -9.16 6.85 -0.61
N LEU A 137 -8.81 7.98 -1.25
CA LEU A 137 -7.65 8.79 -0.87
C LEU A 137 -7.80 9.40 0.53
N GLU A 138 -9.02 9.57 1.04
CA GLU A 138 -9.25 9.99 2.42
C GLU A 138 -8.68 8.97 3.40
N LEU A 139 -8.76 7.67 3.09
CA LEU A 139 -8.31 6.60 3.99
C LEU A 139 -6.79 6.55 4.20
N ILE A 140 -6.00 7.18 3.33
CA ILE A 140 -4.55 7.33 3.51
C ILE A 140 -4.17 8.67 4.14
N SER A 141 -5.13 9.59 4.23
CA SER A 141 -4.95 10.92 4.79
C SER A 141 -4.79 10.88 6.31
N PRO A 142 -4.01 11.79 6.92
CA PRO A 142 -3.92 11.92 8.38
C PRO A 142 -5.24 12.38 9.02
N ALA A 143 -6.17 12.94 8.23
CA ALA A 143 -7.48 13.35 8.72
C ALA A 143 -8.48 12.19 8.85
N CYS A 144 -8.14 11.00 8.37
CA CYS A 144 -8.96 9.81 8.56
C CYS A 144 -8.86 9.29 9.99
N ASP A 145 -9.98 8.79 10.51
CA ASP A 145 -10.02 8.09 11.79
C ASP A 145 -8.92 7.02 11.87
N PRO A 146 -8.08 7.02 12.93
CA PRO A 146 -6.96 6.09 13.04
C PRO A 146 -7.36 4.61 12.91
N GLY A 147 -8.58 4.25 13.31
CA GLY A 147 -9.10 2.88 13.18
C GLY A 147 -9.38 2.44 11.74
N ARG A 148 -9.61 3.40 10.82
CA ARG A 148 -9.90 3.16 9.40
C ARG A 148 -8.76 3.54 8.47
N ARG A 149 -7.77 4.29 8.97
CA ARG A 149 -6.62 4.73 8.20
C ARG A 149 -5.79 3.55 7.73
N ILE A 150 -5.39 3.58 6.46
CA ILE A 150 -4.55 2.57 5.82
C ILE A 150 -3.26 3.17 5.29
N SER A 151 -2.25 2.32 5.09
CA SER A 151 -1.01 2.76 4.46
C SER A 151 -1.17 2.94 2.94
N PRO A 152 -0.34 3.76 2.28
CA PRO A 152 -0.34 3.87 0.82
C PRO A 152 -0.11 2.54 0.08
N ASN A 153 0.62 1.60 0.69
CA ASN A 153 0.85 0.26 0.12
C ASN A 153 -0.41 -0.64 0.19
N VAL A 154 -1.21 -0.48 1.25
CA VAL A 154 -2.51 -1.14 1.38
C VAL A 154 -3.48 -0.56 0.34
N TRP A 155 -3.51 0.77 0.20
CA TRP A 155 -4.32 1.43 -0.83
C TRP A 155 -3.92 1.01 -2.25
N ARG A 156 -2.61 0.86 -2.53
CA ARG A 156 -2.11 0.30 -3.79
C ARG A 156 -2.62 -1.12 -4.05
N LEU A 157 -2.67 -1.99 -3.03
CA LEU A 157 -3.23 -3.34 -3.16
C LEU A 157 -4.70 -3.30 -3.58
N TYR A 158 -5.48 -2.37 -3.04
CA TYR A 158 -6.87 -2.18 -3.45
C TYR A 158 -6.98 -1.79 -4.94
N GLY A 159 -6.13 -0.89 -5.42
CA GLY A 159 -6.03 -0.59 -6.87
C GLY A 159 -5.67 -1.80 -7.72
N LEU A 160 -4.76 -2.67 -7.24
CA LEU A 160 -4.40 -3.92 -7.91
C LEU A 160 -5.54 -4.94 -7.91
N ILE A 161 -6.29 -5.06 -6.82
CA ILE A 161 -7.50 -5.91 -6.76
C ILE A 161 -8.52 -5.41 -7.78
N LEU A 162 -8.80 -4.10 -7.84
CA LEU A 162 -9.70 -3.52 -8.84
C LEU A 162 -9.23 -3.77 -10.28
N LEU A 163 -7.91 -3.80 -10.52
CA LEU A 163 -7.35 -4.04 -11.84
C LEU A 163 -7.55 -5.48 -12.33
N VAL A 164 -7.47 -6.46 -11.42
CA VAL A 164 -7.60 -7.89 -11.75
C VAL A 164 -8.98 -8.45 -11.48
N HIS A 165 -9.85 -7.68 -10.83
CA HIS A 165 -11.23 -8.07 -10.57
C HIS A 165 -11.97 -8.22 -11.90
N PRO A 166 -12.72 -9.32 -12.11
CA PRO A 166 -13.48 -9.50 -13.33
C PRO A 166 -14.48 -8.36 -13.53
N SER A 167 -14.55 -7.83 -14.75
CA SER A 167 -15.44 -6.70 -15.10
C SER A 167 -16.94 -7.05 -14.98
N LYS A 168 -17.30 -8.34 -14.87
CA LYS A 168 -18.66 -8.80 -14.62
C LYS A 168 -18.98 -8.62 -13.14
N ALA A 169 -19.59 -7.48 -12.82
CA ALA A 169 -19.69 -6.82 -11.51
C ALA A 169 -20.17 -7.67 -10.30
N ASP A 170 -20.70 -8.87 -10.51
CA ASP A 170 -21.28 -9.68 -9.43
C ASP A 170 -20.38 -10.82 -8.94
N HIS A 171 -19.34 -11.18 -9.68
CA HIS A 171 -18.49 -12.31 -9.31
C HIS A 171 -17.33 -11.84 -8.44
N PRO A 172 -17.14 -12.40 -7.22
CA PRO A 172 -15.97 -12.07 -6.42
C PRO A 172 -14.69 -12.53 -7.12
N LEU A 173 -13.59 -11.84 -6.85
CA LEU A 173 -12.26 -12.29 -7.26
C LEU A 173 -11.88 -13.53 -6.44
N GLU A 174 -11.77 -14.67 -7.10
CA GLU A 174 -11.18 -15.88 -6.50
C GLU A 174 -9.65 -15.75 -6.47
N THR A 175 -9.05 -15.81 -5.28
CA THR A 175 -7.62 -15.57 -5.09
C THR A 175 -7.07 -16.27 -3.85
N SER A 176 -5.82 -16.03 -3.51
CA SER A 176 -5.16 -16.51 -2.30
C SER A 176 -4.26 -15.43 -1.70
N ASN A 177 -3.88 -15.57 -0.42
CA ASN A 177 -2.90 -14.67 0.20
C ASN A 177 -1.57 -14.63 -0.56
N ARG A 178 -1.17 -15.76 -1.17
CA ARG A 178 0.03 -15.86 -2.01
C ARG A 178 -0.07 -14.98 -3.25
N HIS A 179 -1.18 -15.09 -3.97
CA HIS A 179 -1.41 -14.27 -5.16
C HIS A 179 -1.49 -12.78 -4.82
N LEU A 180 -2.17 -12.41 -3.72
CA LEU A 180 -2.21 -11.02 -3.25
C LEU A 180 -0.82 -10.48 -2.87
N GLY A 181 0.04 -11.32 -2.29
CA GLY A 181 1.45 -11.00 -2.05
C GLY A 181 2.21 -10.78 -3.37
N GLN A 182 2.04 -11.66 -4.35
CA GLN A 182 2.67 -11.56 -5.67
C GLN A 182 2.29 -10.28 -6.42
N LEU A 183 1.02 -9.84 -6.34
CA LEU A 183 0.59 -8.55 -6.94
C LEU A 183 1.40 -7.35 -6.42
N LEU A 184 1.96 -7.46 -5.22
CA LEU A 184 2.77 -6.44 -4.56
C LEU A 184 4.28 -6.72 -4.60
N ASN A 185 4.72 -7.77 -5.31
CA ASN A 185 6.08 -8.30 -5.24
C ASN A 185 6.53 -8.57 -3.79
N ALA A 186 5.66 -9.21 -3.00
CA ALA A 186 5.85 -9.45 -1.57
C ALA A 186 5.45 -10.87 -1.16
N SER A 187 5.76 -11.24 0.09
CA SER A 187 5.39 -12.54 0.67
C SER A 187 3.87 -12.69 0.86
N ALA A 188 3.41 -13.95 0.96
CA ALA A 188 2.01 -14.26 1.27
C ALA A 188 1.56 -13.67 2.61
N ASP A 189 2.44 -13.63 3.62
CA ASP A 189 2.15 -12.99 4.91
C ASP A 189 1.93 -11.49 4.78
N THR A 190 2.71 -10.83 3.91
CA THR A 190 2.51 -9.40 3.61
C THR A 190 1.17 -9.18 2.92
N GLY A 191 0.82 -10.04 1.96
CA GLY A 191 -0.50 -10.05 1.32
C GLY A 191 -1.63 -10.20 2.35
N ARG A 192 -1.51 -11.18 3.26
CA ARG A 192 -2.48 -11.44 4.34
C ARG A 192 -2.66 -10.22 5.26
N ARG A 193 -1.56 -9.62 5.74
CA ARG A 193 -1.61 -8.45 6.63
C ARG A 193 -2.30 -7.26 5.95
N ARG A 194 -1.92 -6.96 4.71
CA ARG A 194 -2.51 -5.85 3.94
C ARG A 194 -3.97 -6.10 3.58
N LEU A 195 -4.36 -7.35 3.32
CA LEU A 195 -5.76 -7.71 3.14
C LEU A 195 -6.58 -7.43 4.40
N GLY A 196 -6.05 -7.79 5.58
CA GLY A 196 -6.69 -7.45 6.86
C GLY A 196 -6.88 -5.94 7.06
N ASP A 197 -5.92 -5.13 6.61
CA ASP A 197 -6.07 -3.67 6.64
C ASP A 197 -7.17 -3.17 5.68
N LEU A 198 -7.34 -3.80 4.51
CA LEU A 198 -8.43 -3.49 3.58
C LEU A 198 -9.80 -3.87 4.14
N GLU A 199 -9.90 -5.03 4.79
CA GLU A 199 -11.13 -5.49 5.46
C GLU A 199 -11.52 -4.53 6.60
N ARG A 200 -10.56 -4.14 7.46
CA ARG A 200 -10.80 -3.16 8.53
C ARG A 200 -11.25 -1.80 8.01
N ALA A 201 -10.71 -1.35 6.88
CA ALA A 201 -11.11 -0.10 6.26
C ALA A 201 -12.45 -0.19 5.50
N GLY A 202 -12.96 -1.40 5.29
CA GLY A 202 -14.18 -1.67 4.53
C GLY A 202 -14.00 -1.54 3.02
N LEU A 203 -12.77 -1.63 2.52
CA LEU A 203 -12.49 -1.55 1.07
C LEU A 203 -12.75 -2.86 0.35
N VAL A 204 -12.83 -3.97 1.07
CA VAL A 204 -13.14 -5.29 0.54
C VAL A 204 -14.03 -6.07 1.50
N GLU A 205 -14.89 -6.90 0.95
CA GLU A 205 -15.54 -7.99 1.66
C GLU A 205 -14.80 -9.28 1.29
N VAL A 206 -14.41 -10.07 2.30
CA VAL A 206 -13.67 -11.32 2.07
C VAL A 206 -14.44 -12.49 2.68
N THR A 207 -14.59 -13.53 1.89
CA THR A 207 -15.02 -14.84 2.36
C THR A 207 -13.90 -15.85 2.16
N GLU A 208 -13.52 -16.54 3.23
CA GLU A 208 -12.52 -17.61 3.19
C GLU A 208 -13.22 -18.95 2.99
N ARG A 209 -12.76 -19.73 2.01
CA ARG A 209 -13.19 -21.11 1.73
C ARG A 209 -12.17 -22.11 2.27
N ALA A 210 -12.57 -23.38 2.32
CA ALA A 210 -11.66 -24.48 2.58
C ALA A 210 -10.43 -24.44 1.64
N GLY A 211 -9.27 -24.90 2.13
CA GLY A 211 -8.02 -24.87 1.37
C GLY A 211 -7.34 -23.50 1.27
N GLY A 212 -7.83 -22.47 1.96
CA GLY A 212 -7.20 -21.14 2.00
C GLY A 212 -7.49 -20.27 0.78
N GLN A 213 -8.49 -20.65 -0.04
CA GLN A 213 -9.02 -19.83 -1.13
C GLN A 213 -9.83 -18.66 -0.57
N LEU A 214 -9.69 -17.50 -1.19
CA LEU A 214 -10.35 -16.26 -0.82
C LEU A 214 -11.28 -15.81 -1.94
N LEU A 215 -12.50 -15.42 -1.57
CA LEU A 215 -13.41 -14.67 -2.42
C LEU A 215 -13.37 -13.21 -1.98
N VAL A 216 -12.81 -12.35 -2.82
CA VAL A 216 -12.63 -10.93 -2.51
C VAL A 216 -13.57 -10.09 -3.37
N ARG A 217 -14.48 -9.35 -2.73
CA ARG A 217 -15.35 -8.38 -3.40
C ARG A 217 -14.90 -6.96 -3.04
N PRO A 218 -14.43 -6.15 -4.01
CA PRO A 218 -14.07 -4.77 -3.76
C PRO A 218 -15.32 -3.91 -3.53
N VAL A 219 -15.21 -2.96 -2.62
CA VAL A 219 -16.27 -2.02 -2.29
C VAL A 219 -16.05 -0.71 -3.03
N HIS A 220 -17.07 -0.18 -3.71
CA HIS A 220 -16.90 1.02 -4.57
C HIS A 220 -17.42 2.32 -3.95
N THR A 221 -18.31 2.25 -2.96
CA THR A 221 -18.98 3.42 -2.38
C THR A 221 -18.65 3.61 -0.90
N PRO A 222 -18.62 4.87 -0.38
CA PRO A 222 -18.37 5.12 1.03
C PRO A 222 -19.38 4.46 1.97
N LYS A 223 -20.66 4.43 1.57
CA LYS A 223 -21.75 3.82 2.36
C LYS A 223 -21.55 2.31 2.51
N GLN A 224 -21.27 1.62 1.40
CA GLN A 224 -20.94 0.19 1.45
C GLN A 224 -19.67 -0.05 2.28
N ALA A 225 -18.67 0.83 2.19
CA ALA A 225 -17.44 0.66 2.95
C ALA A 225 -17.66 0.79 4.45
N ALA A 226 -18.53 1.70 4.89
CA ALA A 226 -18.93 1.81 6.29
C ALA A 226 -19.63 0.53 6.77
N VAL A 227 -20.54 -0.02 5.98
CA VAL A 227 -21.23 -1.29 6.29
C VAL A 227 -20.25 -2.46 6.34
N ALA A 228 -19.36 -2.59 5.36
CA ALA A 228 -18.36 -3.65 5.30
C ALA A 228 -17.40 -3.59 6.49
N ALA A 229 -16.91 -2.40 6.84
CA ALA A 229 -16.05 -2.19 8.01
C ALA A 229 -16.77 -2.53 9.32
N ALA A 230 -18.02 -2.10 9.50
CA ALA A 230 -18.81 -2.42 10.69
C ALA A 230 -19.12 -3.92 10.80
N THR A 231 -19.43 -4.57 9.68
CA THR A 231 -19.64 -6.02 9.61
C THR A 231 -18.35 -6.76 9.98
N TYR A 232 -17.20 -6.34 9.44
CA TYR A 232 -15.92 -6.95 9.78
C TYR A 232 -15.53 -6.73 11.25
N ALA A 233 -15.78 -5.55 11.81
CA ALA A 233 -15.48 -5.26 13.21
C ALA A 233 -16.32 -6.11 14.19
N THR A 234 -17.54 -6.48 13.81
CA THR A 234 -18.48 -7.24 14.66
C THR A 234 -18.40 -8.75 14.44
N GLN A 235 -18.26 -9.19 13.19
CA GLN A 235 -18.35 -10.61 12.80
C GLN A 235 -17.00 -11.19 12.39
N GLY A 236 -15.98 -10.35 12.17
CA GLY A 236 -14.73 -10.75 11.55
C GLY A 236 -14.91 -11.18 10.10
N ARG A 237 -13.94 -11.97 9.61
CA ARG A 237 -14.00 -12.54 8.26
C ARG A 237 -14.97 -13.71 8.22
N LYS A 238 -15.84 -13.74 7.20
CA LYS A 238 -16.72 -14.88 6.93
C LYS A 238 -15.92 -16.10 6.48
N ARG A 239 -16.28 -17.28 7.00
CA ARG A 239 -15.68 -18.56 6.65
C ARG A 239 -16.77 -19.53 6.20
N ILE A 240 -16.61 -20.10 5.01
CA ILE A 240 -17.44 -21.21 4.52
C ILE A 240 -16.64 -22.48 4.75
N ILE A 241 -17.06 -23.26 5.74
CA ILE A 241 -16.59 -24.63 5.94
C ILE A 241 -17.65 -25.51 5.28
N ASP A 242 -17.28 -26.21 4.22
CA ASP A 242 -18.19 -27.17 3.58
C ASP A 242 -18.58 -28.24 4.62
N PRO A 243 -19.88 -28.50 4.86
CA PRO A 243 -20.32 -29.41 5.92
C PRO A 243 -20.06 -30.91 5.62
N THR A 244 -19.51 -31.27 4.46
CA THR A 244 -19.32 -32.67 4.05
C THR A 244 -18.07 -33.35 4.62
N GLN A 245 -17.32 -32.72 5.53
CA GLN A 245 -16.27 -33.40 6.29
C GLN A 245 -16.25 -32.97 7.77
N PRO A 246 -16.61 -33.85 8.72
CA PRO A 246 -16.39 -33.58 10.12
C PRO A 246 -14.90 -33.81 10.44
N ARG A 247 -14.15 -32.74 10.69
CA ARG A 247 -12.90 -32.83 11.45
C ARG A 247 -13.08 -32.12 12.78
N ALA A 248 -12.91 -32.90 13.83
CA ALA A 248 -12.97 -32.49 15.22
C ALA A 248 -12.11 -31.23 15.45
N LEU A 249 -12.77 -30.17 15.92
CA LEU A 249 -12.14 -28.95 16.38
C LEU A 249 -11.41 -29.26 17.69
N THR A 250 -10.08 -29.37 17.67
CA THR A 250 -9.29 -29.12 18.88
C THR A 250 -9.17 -27.60 19.05
N PRO A 251 -9.55 -27.03 20.22
CA PRO A 251 -9.39 -25.61 20.47
C PRO A 251 -7.89 -25.30 20.61
N ARG A 252 -7.30 -24.63 19.63
CA ARG A 252 -5.93 -24.14 19.76
C ARG A 252 -5.94 -22.88 20.62
N ARG A 253 -5.63 -23.05 21.91
CA ARG A 253 -5.31 -21.94 22.83
C ARG A 253 -4.18 -21.11 22.22
N SER A 254 -4.38 -19.80 22.20
CA SER A 254 -3.33 -18.79 22.09
C SER A 254 -2.33 -18.96 23.25
N GLY A 255 -1.24 -19.67 22.98
CA GLY A 255 -0.08 -19.75 23.85
C GLY A 255 0.99 -18.80 23.34
N HIS A 256 1.36 -17.83 24.17
CA HIS A 256 2.57 -17.04 24.03
C HIS A 256 3.76 -17.94 23.70
N SER A 257 4.54 -17.58 22.68
CA SER A 257 5.92 -18.06 22.56
C SER A 257 6.74 -17.45 23.69
N PRO A 258 7.29 -18.21 24.65
CA PRO A 258 8.38 -17.73 25.45
C PRO A 258 9.65 -17.82 24.60
N LEU A 259 10.49 -16.79 24.73
CA LEU A 259 11.88 -16.84 24.29
C LEU A 259 12.53 -18.12 24.83
N ALA A 260 13.20 -18.88 23.96
CA ALA A 260 14.12 -19.90 24.39
C ALA A 260 15.41 -19.20 24.84
N ASP A 261 15.65 -19.20 26.15
CA ASP A 261 16.98 -18.94 26.71
C ASP A 261 17.91 -20.15 26.47
N PRO A 262 19.23 -19.92 26.38
CA PRO A 262 20.21 -20.87 25.89
C PRO A 262 20.64 -21.85 27.00
N GLY A 263 20.63 -23.15 26.69
CA GLY A 263 21.11 -24.23 27.56
C GLY A 263 21.68 -25.39 26.75
N THR A 264 22.88 -25.82 27.12
CA THR A 264 23.89 -26.62 26.42
C THR A 264 23.54 -28.13 26.23
N PRO A 265 24.36 -28.92 25.50
CA PRO A 265 23.95 -29.79 24.40
C PRO A 265 23.59 -31.23 24.81
N GLN A 266 22.68 -31.86 24.06
CA GLN A 266 22.50 -33.31 24.12
C GLN A 266 23.26 -34.01 22.99
N GLU A 267 23.99 -35.04 23.37
CA GLU A 267 24.84 -35.90 22.55
C GLU A 267 24.09 -36.50 21.37
N THR A 268 24.72 -36.41 20.20
CA THR A 268 24.25 -36.98 18.93
C THR A 268 24.50 -38.50 18.93
N PRO A 269 23.50 -39.36 18.65
CA PRO A 269 23.76 -40.76 18.38
C PRO A 269 24.48 -40.91 17.03
N GLU A 270 25.62 -41.59 17.04
CA GLU A 270 26.40 -41.95 15.85
C GLU A 270 25.55 -42.78 14.87
N LEU A 271 25.35 -42.24 13.67
CA LEU A 271 24.87 -42.99 12.52
C LEU A 271 26.07 -43.27 11.60
N LYS A 272 26.43 -44.55 11.52
CA LYS A 272 27.45 -45.11 10.63
C LYS A 272 27.16 -44.73 9.17
N SER A 273 28.11 -44.05 8.55
CA SER A 273 28.17 -43.83 7.10
C SER A 273 28.69 -45.09 6.40
N PRO A 274 28.08 -45.58 5.31
CA PRO A 274 28.76 -46.45 4.36
C PRO A 274 29.63 -45.61 3.42
N GLU A 275 30.90 -45.99 3.32
CA GLU A 275 31.89 -45.45 2.39
C GLU A 275 31.47 -45.68 0.92
N LEU A 276 31.69 -44.68 0.07
CA LEU A 276 32.18 -44.93 -1.28
C LEU A 276 33.09 -43.77 -1.71
N GLU A 277 34.34 -44.13 -1.98
CA GLU A 277 35.47 -43.26 -2.32
C GLU A 277 35.23 -42.41 -3.57
N ALA A 278 35.71 -41.16 -3.51
CA ALA A 278 36.01 -40.34 -4.69
C ALA A 278 37.52 -40.43 -4.99
N PRO A 279 37.95 -40.59 -6.25
CA PRO A 279 39.37 -40.46 -6.58
C PRO A 279 39.81 -39.00 -6.47
N GLY A 280 40.79 -38.75 -5.60
CA GLY A 280 41.38 -37.45 -5.32
C GLY A 280 42.29 -36.90 -6.43
N PRO A 281 42.59 -35.59 -6.41
CA PRO A 281 43.39 -34.92 -7.42
C PRO A 281 44.90 -35.15 -7.20
N PRO A 282 45.74 -35.13 -8.26
CA PRO A 282 47.18 -35.18 -8.09
C PRO A 282 47.75 -33.87 -7.53
N ALA A 283 48.77 -34.04 -6.69
CA ALA A 283 49.43 -33.04 -5.86
C ALA A 283 50.35 -32.06 -6.63
N VAL A 284 50.63 -30.94 -5.97
CA VAL A 284 51.47 -29.84 -6.40
C VAL A 284 52.96 -30.20 -6.33
N GLY A 285 53.70 -29.88 -7.39
CA GLY A 285 55.14 -29.63 -7.35
C GLY A 285 55.91 -30.18 -8.55
N ASP A 286 56.06 -29.39 -9.61
CA ASP A 286 57.39 -29.03 -10.09
C ASP A 286 57.37 -27.88 -11.12
N VAL A 287 58.28 -26.96 -10.84
CA VAL A 287 58.80 -25.78 -11.55
C VAL A 287 58.84 -25.93 -13.08
N GLN A 288 58.38 -24.93 -13.85
CA GLN A 288 59.31 -24.13 -14.69
C GLN A 288 58.67 -22.87 -15.30
N VAL A 289 59.47 -21.81 -15.20
CA VAL A 289 59.39 -20.49 -15.83
C VAL A 289 59.44 -20.64 -17.35
N ASP A 290 58.63 -19.85 -18.07
CA ASP A 290 59.06 -19.02 -19.21
C ASP A 290 57.84 -18.40 -19.94
N SER A 291 57.74 -17.07 -19.87
CA SER A 291 57.36 -16.24 -21.03
C SER A 291 58.65 -15.96 -21.82
N PRO A 292 58.66 -15.63 -23.12
CA PRO A 292 57.63 -14.85 -23.84
C PRO A 292 57.42 -15.23 -25.33
N LEU A 293 56.36 -14.66 -25.95
CA LEU A 293 56.41 -13.77 -27.13
C LEU A 293 54.99 -13.35 -27.53
#